data_AF-A0A9X9A3T7-F1
#
_entry.id   AF-A0A9X9A3T7-F1
#
_cell.length_a   1.000
_cell.length_b   1.000
_cell.length_c   1.000
_cell.angle_alpha   90.00
_cell.angle_beta   90.00
_cell.angle_gamma   90.00
#
_symmetry.space_group_name_H-M   'P 1'
#
loop_
_entity.id
_entity.type
_entity.pdbx_description
1 polymer ?
#
loop_
_entity_poly.entity_id
_entity_poly.type
_entity_poly.pdbx_seq_one_letter_code
_entity_poly.pdbx_strand_id
1 'polypeptide(L)'
;VVLMQVEHASSLGIRETVLCVVPVLIAAFAYPLGNRKMMQVCKGELDVFQRVLGMTLASLPFWFLLSGYEVSTGGLPSSSQVFQCFIVAVSSGLIATVLFFFATDLVKDDPQKLATVEATQSGEVLFALVGELIWLSAPIPSSLSWIGMSLVIIGMILHSYVAVVVKKEEKITA
;
A
#
# COMPACT_ATOMS: atom_id res chain seq x y z
N VAL A 1 -11.35 7.83 4.12
CA VAL A 1 -10.29 7.72 5.15
C VAL A 1 -10.64 8.49 6.42
N VAL A 2 -10.79 9.82 6.38
CA VAL A 2 -11.12 10.62 7.59
C VAL A 2 -12.35 10.08 8.34
N LEU A 3 -13.44 9.77 7.63
CA LEU A 3 -14.66 9.21 8.26
C LEU A 3 -14.45 7.84 8.92
N MET A 4 -13.51 7.03 8.43
CA MET A 4 -13.17 5.74 9.05
C MET A 4 -12.31 5.93 10.30
N GLN A 5 -11.44 6.94 10.30
CA GLN A 5 -10.49 7.17 11.38
C GLN A 5 -10.99 8.12 12.48
N VAL A 6 -12.05 8.91 12.26
CA VAL A 6 -12.46 9.97 13.20
C VAL A 6 -12.88 9.40 14.55
N GLU A 7 -13.58 8.26 14.59
CA GLU A 7 -13.95 7.60 15.84
C GLU A 7 -12.71 7.11 16.60
N HIS A 8 -11.72 6.58 15.87
CA HIS A 8 -10.44 6.13 16.43
C HIS A 8 -9.52 7.29 16.84
N ALA A 9 -9.61 8.44 16.17
CA ALA A 9 -8.85 9.65 16.51
C ALA A 9 -9.34 10.29 17.80
N SER A 10 -10.62 10.05 18.17
CA SER A 10 -11.22 10.56 19.42
C SER A 10 -10.58 9.98 20.68
N SER A 11 -9.92 8.82 20.58
CA SER A 11 -9.25 8.15 21.70
C SER A 11 -7.73 8.41 21.76
N LEU A 12 -7.16 9.05 20.75
CA LEU A 12 -5.73 9.33 20.63
C LEU A 12 -5.43 10.80 20.95
N GLY A 13 -4.32 11.05 21.64
CA GLY A 13 -3.84 12.41 21.84
C GLY A 13 -3.37 13.05 20.53
N ILE A 14 -3.28 14.39 20.52
CA ILE A 14 -2.86 15.15 19.32
C ILE A 14 -1.45 14.76 18.86
N ARG A 15 -0.57 14.40 19.81
CA ARG A 15 0.82 14.02 19.53
C ARG A 15 0.86 12.69 18.79
N GLU A 16 0.15 11.69 19.28
CA GLU A 16 0.05 10.36 18.70
C GLU A 16 -0.58 10.42 17.30
N THR A 17 -1.62 11.26 17.16
CA THR A 17 -2.26 11.50 15.87
C THR A 17 -1.28 12.07 14.85
N VAL A 18 -0.49 13.09 15.23
CA VAL A 18 0.52 13.68 14.33
C VAL A 18 1.62 12.67 13.97
N LEU A 19 2.12 11.91 14.95
CA LEU A 19 3.15 10.90 14.74
C LEU A 19 2.68 9.73 13.87
N CYS A 20 1.37 9.48 13.78
CA CYS A 20 0.79 8.49 12.88
C CYS A 20 0.49 9.07 11.48
N VAL A 21 -0.23 10.20 11.43
CA VAL A 21 -0.74 10.76 10.16
C VAL A 21 0.37 11.31 9.28
N VAL A 22 1.35 12.02 9.84
CA VAL A 22 2.39 12.68 9.03
C VAL A 22 3.27 11.67 8.28
N PRO A 23 3.82 10.61 8.92
CA PRO A 23 4.60 9.61 8.19
C PRO A 23 3.79 8.86 7.14
N VAL A 24 2.52 8.54 7.42
CA VAL A 24 1.62 7.87 6.45
C VAL A 24 1.38 8.75 5.23
N LEU A 25 1.15 10.06 5.42
CA LEU A 25 1.01 11.00 4.31
C LEU A 25 2.29 11.07 3.47
N ILE A 26 3.46 11.18 4.12
CA ILE A 26 4.74 11.19 3.41
C ILE A 26 4.91 9.89 2.60
N ALA A 27 4.63 8.73 3.19
CA ALA A 27 4.72 7.44 2.51
C ALA A 27 3.76 7.34 1.32
N ALA A 28 2.53 7.83 1.43
CA ALA A 28 1.53 7.81 0.37
C ALA A 28 1.97 8.59 -0.89
N PHE A 29 2.79 9.63 -0.74
CA PHE A 29 3.39 10.33 -1.88
C PHE A 29 4.72 9.73 -2.32
N ALA A 30 5.57 9.35 -1.36
CA ALA A 30 6.90 8.82 -1.63
C ALA A 30 6.85 7.50 -2.41
N TYR A 31 5.88 6.63 -2.12
CA TYR A 31 5.79 5.31 -2.76
C TYR A 31 5.48 5.39 -4.27
N PRO A 32 4.37 6.02 -4.74
CA PRO A 32 4.10 6.10 -6.17
C PRO A 32 5.16 6.91 -6.92
N LEU A 33 5.69 7.97 -6.30
CA LEU A 33 6.76 8.78 -6.87
C LEU A 33 8.04 7.95 -7.05
N GLY A 34 8.43 7.19 -6.03
CA GLY A 34 9.57 6.29 -6.06
C GLY A 34 9.45 5.25 -7.16
N ASN A 35 8.29 4.58 -7.25
CA ASN A 35 8.03 3.59 -8.30
C ASN A 35 8.17 4.18 -9.71
N ARG A 36 7.56 5.34 -9.97
CA ARG A 36 7.67 6.04 -11.26
C ARG A 36 9.09 6.48 -11.57
N LYS A 37 9.81 7.00 -10.58
CA LYS A 37 11.21 7.41 -10.76
C LYS A 37 12.10 6.22 -11.08
N MET A 38 11.88 5.08 -10.43
CA MET A 38 12.59 3.84 -10.73
C MET A 38 12.34 3.37 -12.17
N MET A 39 11.10 3.41 -12.64
CA MET A 39 10.79 3.09 -14.05
C MET A 39 11.53 4.01 -15.04
N GLN A 40 11.63 5.30 -14.73
CA GLN A 40 12.34 6.28 -15.58
C GLN A 40 13.86 6.13 -15.53
N VAL A 41 14.43 5.90 -14.36
CA VAL A 41 15.90 5.82 -14.16
C VAL A 41 16.44 4.52 -14.72
N CYS A 42 15.75 3.40 -14.49
CA CYS A 42 16.19 2.09 -14.96
C CYS A 42 16.02 1.92 -16.48
N LYS A 43 15.17 2.71 -17.17
CA LYS A 43 14.98 2.67 -18.64
C LYS A 43 14.78 1.26 -19.23
N GLY A 44 14.23 0.32 -18.47
CA GLY A 44 14.06 -1.08 -18.88
C GLY A 44 15.32 -1.94 -18.82
N GLU A 45 16.45 -1.42 -18.33
CA GLU A 45 17.68 -2.19 -18.10
C GLU A 45 17.56 -3.18 -16.93
N LEU A 46 16.68 -2.87 -15.98
CA LEU A 46 16.35 -3.74 -14.85
C LEU A 46 14.92 -4.24 -14.96
N ASP A 47 14.76 -5.55 -14.88
CA ASP A 47 13.45 -6.17 -14.78
C ASP A 47 12.80 -5.90 -13.40
N VAL A 48 11.55 -6.34 -13.24
CA VAL A 48 10.78 -6.16 -12.01
C VAL A 48 11.49 -6.77 -10.79
N PHE A 49 12.03 -7.98 -10.91
CA PHE A 49 12.67 -8.69 -9.81
C PHE A 49 13.96 -8.00 -9.36
N GLN A 50 14.76 -7.56 -10.32
CA GLN A 50 16.01 -6.83 -10.07
C GLN A 50 15.73 -5.48 -9.40
N ARG A 51 14.69 -4.76 -9.83
CA ARG A 51 14.28 -3.50 -9.16
C ARG A 51 13.82 -3.75 -7.73
N VAL A 52 12.96 -4.75 -7.50
CA VAL A 52 12.50 -5.12 -6.15
C VAL A 52 13.67 -5.50 -5.24
N LEU A 53 14.61 -6.31 -5.74
CA LEU A 53 15.83 -6.65 -5.02
C LEU A 53 16.67 -5.40 -4.71
N GLY A 54 16.90 -4.55 -5.71
CA GLY A 54 17.70 -3.32 -5.56
C GLY A 54 17.11 -2.37 -4.52
N MET A 55 15.79 -2.15 -4.55
CA MET A 55 15.09 -1.34 -3.55
C MET A 55 15.17 -1.97 -2.14
N THR A 56 15.06 -3.30 -2.05
CA THR A 56 15.20 -4.03 -0.78
C THR A 56 16.59 -3.83 -0.20
N LEU A 57 17.64 -4.08 -0.99
CA LEU A 57 19.03 -3.89 -0.56
C LEU A 57 19.33 -2.45 -0.16
N ALA A 58 18.85 -1.47 -0.92
CA ALA A 58 19.03 -0.05 -0.63
C ALA A 58 18.36 0.37 0.69
N SER A 59 17.30 -0.32 1.11
CA SER A 59 16.61 -0.05 2.38
C SER A 59 17.25 -0.72 3.60
N LEU A 60 18.09 -1.74 3.41
CA LEU A 60 18.71 -2.50 4.51
C LEU A 60 19.45 -1.64 5.55
N PRO A 61 20.22 -0.60 5.17
CA PRO A 61 20.90 0.23 6.16
C PRO A 61 19.93 0.86 7.18
N PHE A 62 18.77 1.34 6.71
CA PHE A 62 17.74 1.89 7.58
C PHE A 62 17.17 0.83 8.52
N TRP A 63 16.87 -0.36 7.99
CA TRP A 63 16.32 -1.46 8.78
C TRP A 63 17.30 -2.03 9.80
N PHE A 64 18.60 -2.09 9.49
CA PHE A 64 19.62 -2.51 10.44
C PHE A 64 19.78 -1.52 11.58
N LEU A 65 19.68 -0.21 11.32
CA LEU A 65 19.70 0.81 12.38
C LEU A 65 18.49 0.66 13.32
N LEU A 66 17.29 0.50 12.77
CA LEU A 66 16.08 0.27 13.57
C LEU A 66 16.15 -1.04 14.36
N SER A 67 16.61 -2.12 13.73
CA SER A 67 16.78 -3.41 14.40
C SER A 67 17.80 -3.31 15.53
N GLY A 68 18.92 -2.62 15.34
CA GLY A 68 19.92 -2.40 16.38
C GLY A 68 19.37 -1.58 17.55
N TYR A 69 18.58 -0.55 17.27
CA TYR A 69 17.89 0.24 18.28
C TYR A 69 16.93 -0.63 19.11
N GLU A 70 16.03 -1.37 18.47
CA GLU A 70 15.05 -2.23 19.17
C GLU A 70 15.72 -3.36 19.95
N VAL A 71 16.80 -3.96 19.44
CA VAL A 71 17.56 -4.95 20.22
C VAL A 71 18.17 -4.33 21.48
N SER A 72 18.59 -3.06 21.42
CA SER A 72 19.15 -2.35 22.58
C SER A 72 18.11 -1.92 23.62
N THR A 73 16.86 -1.70 23.22
CA THR A 73 15.79 -1.19 24.11
C THR A 73 14.75 -2.23 24.50
N GLY A 74 14.35 -3.10 23.58
CA GLY A 74 13.26 -4.07 23.69
C GLY A 74 13.70 -5.54 23.64
N GLY A 75 14.95 -5.83 23.29
CA GLY A 75 15.50 -7.18 23.21
C GLY A 75 15.22 -7.90 21.89
N LEU A 76 15.45 -9.22 21.87
CA LEU A 76 15.24 -10.03 20.67
C LEU A 76 13.75 -10.41 20.49
N PRO A 77 13.26 -10.48 19.24
CA PRO A 77 11.89 -10.92 18.97
C PRO A 77 11.70 -12.40 19.33
N SER A 78 10.47 -12.78 19.66
CA SER A 78 10.12 -14.18 19.93
C SER A 78 10.11 -15.02 18.65
N SER A 79 10.29 -16.34 18.78
CA SER A 79 10.25 -17.26 17.63
C SER A 79 8.92 -17.21 16.87
N SER A 80 7.80 -16.99 17.58
CA SER A 80 6.48 -16.84 16.94
C SER A 80 6.40 -15.56 16.12
N GLN A 81 6.94 -14.45 16.61
CA GLN A 81 6.99 -13.19 15.87
C GLN A 81 7.86 -13.32 14.63
N VAL A 82 9.02 -13.97 14.73
CA VAL A 82 9.88 -14.23 13.56
C VAL A 82 9.14 -15.06 12.52
N PHE A 83 8.41 -16.10 12.93
CA PHE A 83 7.63 -16.94 12.01
C PHE A 83 6.48 -16.17 11.36
N GLN A 84 5.75 -15.34 12.10
CA GLN A 84 4.69 -14.49 11.56
C GLN A 84 5.25 -13.45 10.58
N CYS A 85 6.36 -12.80 10.93
CA CYS A 85 7.06 -11.87 10.03
C CYS A 85 7.54 -12.58 8.76
N PHE A 86 8.00 -13.83 8.84
CA PHE A 86 8.37 -14.62 7.68
C PHE A 86 7.18 -14.88 6.74
N ILE A 87 6.01 -15.25 7.29
CA ILE A 87 4.79 -15.42 6.48
C ILE A 87 4.44 -14.11 5.75
N VAL A 88 4.46 -12.98 6.47
CA VAL A 88 4.16 -11.66 5.89
C VAL A 88 5.19 -11.26 4.83
N ALA A 89 6.48 -11.49 5.09
CA ALA A 89 7.56 -11.19 4.16
C ALA A 89 7.45 -11.98 2.85
N VAL A 90 7.08 -13.27 2.92
CA VAL A 90 6.90 -14.09 1.71
C VAL A 90 5.62 -13.72 0.97
N SER A 91 4.50 -13.58 1.69
CA SER A 91 3.19 -13.33 1.07
C SER A 91 3.05 -11.90 0.52
N SER A 92 3.14 -10.90 1.39
CA SER A 92 2.99 -9.48 1.00
C SER A 92 4.29 -8.92 0.40
N GLY A 93 5.42 -9.20 1.06
CA GLY A 93 6.72 -8.65 0.66
C GLY A 93 7.23 -9.20 -0.67
N LEU A 94 7.25 -10.51 -0.87
CA LEU A 94 7.78 -11.12 -2.10
C LEU A 94 6.68 -11.31 -3.15
N ILE A 95 5.62 -12.06 -2.86
CA ILE A 95 4.65 -12.47 -3.87
C ILE A 95 3.79 -11.28 -4.32
N ALA A 96 3.09 -10.62 -3.39
CA ALA A 96 2.17 -9.54 -3.73
C ALA A 96 2.90 -8.32 -4.33
N THR A 97 4.01 -7.91 -3.73
CA THR A 97 4.79 -6.76 -4.23
C THR A 97 5.33 -7.01 -5.64
N VAL A 98 5.90 -8.19 -5.92
CA VAL A 98 6.39 -8.49 -7.27
C VAL A 98 5.26 -8.53 -8.29
N LEU A 99 4.12 -9.15 -7.95
CA LEU A 99 2.94 -9.17 -8.84
C LEU A 99 2.42 -7.75 -9.12
N PHE A 100 2.36 -6.90 -8.09
CA PHE A 100 1.96 -5.51 -8.24
C PHE A 100 2.93 -4.73 -9.14
N PHE A 101 4.23 -4.84 -8.88
CA PHE A 101 5.25 -4.15 -9.68
C PHE A 101 5.25 -4.66 -11.13
N PHE A 102 5.02 -5.94 -11.32
CA PHE A 102 4.84 -6.54 -12.64
C PHE A 102 3.63 -5.94 -13.36
N ALA A 103 2.48 -5.85 -12.70
CA ALA A 103 1.30 -5.20 -13.26
C ALA A 103 1.55 -3.73 -13.62
N THR A 104 2.27 -2.97 -12.78
CA THR A 104 2.63 -1.58 -13.09
C THR A 104 3.60 -1.46 -14.27
N ASP A 105 4.54 -2.42 -14.42
CA ASP A 105 5.48 -2.40 -15.55
C ASP A 105 4.78 -2.68 -16.89
N LEU A 106 3.75 -3.52 -16.90
CA LEU A 106 2.95 -3.80 -18.11
C LEU A 106 2.21 -2.58 -18.65
N VAL A 107 1.95 -1.57 -17.82
CA VAL A 107 1.19 -0.36 -18.19
C VAL A 107 2.00 0.92 -18.02
N LYS A 108 3.32 0.84 -17.86
CA LYS A 108 4.20 1.98 -17.54
C LYS A 108 4.16 3.13 -18.54
N ASP A 109 3.86 2.84 -19.81
CA ASP A 109 3.79 3.84 -20.89
C ASP A 109 2.43 4.57 -20.94
N ASP A 110 1.48 4.17 -20.09
CA ASP A 110 0.13 4.73 -20.02
C ASP A 110 -0.17 5.23 -18.59
N PRO A 111 0.04 6.52 -18.32
CA PRO A 111 -0.15 7.09 -16.99
C PRO A 111 -1.55 6.88 -16.40
N GLN A 112 -2.59 6.81 -17.24
CA GLN A 112 -3.95 6.57 -16.78
C GLN A 112 -4.13 5.13 -16.32
N LYS A 113 -3.68 4.15 -17.10
CA LYS A 113 -3.73 2.73 -16.69
C LYS A 113 -2.84 2.46 -15.49
N LEU A 114 -1.67 3.09 -15.43
CA LEU A 114 -0.78 2.98 -14.28
C LEU A 114 -1.49 3.47 -13.01
N ALA A 115 -2.14 4.64 -13.06
CA ALA A 115 -2.93 5.15 -11.94
C ALA A 115 -4.08 4.20 -11.56
N THR A 116 -4.73 3.55 -12.54
CA THR A 116 -5.77 2.54 -12.25
C THR A 116 -5.20 1.33 -11.52
N VAL A 117 -4.04 0.80 -11.93
CA VAL A 117 -3.38 -0.32 -11.24
C VAL A 117 -2.96 0.11 -9.84
N GLU A 118 -2.35 1.28 -9.67
CA GLU A 118 -2.00 1.84 -8.36
C GLU A 118 -3.22 2.01 -7.45
N ALA A 119 -4.36 2.48 -7.99
CA ALA A 119 -5.60 2.64 -7.25
C ALA A 119 -6.20 1.31 -6.74
N THR A 120 -5.84 0.16 -7.33
CA THR A 120 -6.32 -1.13 -6.81
C THR A 120 -5.81 -1.42 -5.40
N GLN A 121 -4.70 -0.82 -4.97
CA GLN A 121 -4.16 -0.97 -3.61
C GLN A 121 -5.16 -0.55 -2.54
N SER A 122 -5.98 0.50 -2.76
CA SER A 122 -6.99 0.88 -1.77
C SER A 122 -8.10 -0.16 -1.58
N GLY A 123 -8.19 -1.15 -2.47
CA GLY A 123 -9.08 -2.30 -2.30
C GLY A 123 -8.63 -3.27 -1.20
N GLU A 124 -7.34 -3.27 -0.84
CA GLU A 124 -6.79 -4.10 0.24
C GLU A 124 -7.53 -3.88 1.56
N VAL A 125 -7.96 -2.64 1.84
CA VAL A 125 -8.71 -2.26 3.04
C VAL A 125 -9.95 -3.14 3.26
N LEU A 126 -10.62 -3.55 2.19
CA LEU A 126 -11.81 -4.40 2.28
C LEU A 126 -11.45 -5.84 2.64
N PHE A 127 -10.39 -6.36 2.02
CA PHE A 127 -9.91 -7.71 2.30
C PHE A 127 -9.33 -7.81 3.71
N ALA A 128 -8.60 -6.78 4.15
CA ALA A 128 -8.12 -6.65 5.52
C ALA A 128 -9.30 -6.68 6.50
N LEU A 129 -10.33 -5.86 6.29
CA LEU A 129 -11.52 -5.87 7.15
C LEU A 129 -12.18 -7.25 7.22
N VAL A 130 -12.41 -7.89 6.07
CA VAL A 130 -13.03 -9.23 6.04
C VAL A 130 -12.16 -10.25 6.80
N GLY A 131 -10.84 -10.19 6.62
CA GLY A 131 -9.89 -11.00 7.36
C GLY A 131 -9.93 -10.76 8.87
N GLU A 132 -9.97 -9.50 9.30
CA GLU A 132 -10.07 -9.11 10.72
C GLU A 132 -11.37 -9.61 11.35
N LEU A 133 -12.50 -9.51 10.64
CA LEU A 133 -13.80 -10.00 11.12
C LEU A 133 -13.84 -11.52 11.25
N ILE A 134 -13.34 -12.26 10.25
CA ILE A 134 -13.41 -13.72 10.22
C ILE A 134 -12.35 -14.35 11.13
N TRP A 135 -11.11 -13.83 11.08
CA TRP A 135 -9.93 -14.49 11.64
C TRP A 135 -9.52 -13.93 13.00
N LEU A 136 -9.67 -12.61 13.21
CA LEU A 136 -9.32 -11.95 14.47
C LEU A 136 -10.54 -11.73 15.38
N SER A 137 -11.74 -12.11 14.93
CA SER A 137 -13.00 -11.84 15.63
C SER A 137 -13.15 -10.37 16.03
N ALA A 138 -12.69 -9.47 15.15
CA ALA A 138 -12.75 -8.03 15.39
C ALA A 138 -14.21 -7.56 15.52
N PRO A 139 -14.49 -6.51 16.31
CA PRO A 139 -15.82 -5.93 16.38
C PRO A 139 -16.25 -5.39 15.01
N ILE A 140 -17.55 -5.53 14.71
CA ILE A 140 -18.12 -5.00 13.48
C ILE A 140 -17.88 -3.48 13.42
N PRO A 141 -17.43 -2.92 12.27
CA PRO A 141 -17.22 -1.49 12.15
C PRO A 141 -18.50 -0.70 12.42
N SER A 142 -18.31 0.51 12.95
CA SER A 142 -19.41 1.46 13.14
C SER A 142 -20.09 1.84 11.83
N SER A 143 -21.32 2.32 11.91
CA SER A 143 -22.06 2.83 10.75
C SER A 143 -21.30 3.93 10.01
N LEU A 144 -20.53 4.76 10.72
CA LEU A 144 -19.71 5.81 10.12
C LEU A 144 -18.52 5.23 9.33
N SER A 145 -17.87 4.21 9.87
CA SER A 145 -16.81 3.47 9.17
C SER A 145 -17.33 2.82 7.90
N TRP A 146 -18.54 2.24 7.94
CA TRP A 146 -19.21 1.69 6.75
C TRP A 146 -19.47 2.72 5.67
N ILE A 147 -19.91 3.94 6.03
CA ILE A 147 -20.06 5.05 5.08
C ILE A 147 -18.70 5.41 4.48
N GLY A 148 -17.67 5.54 5.31
CA GLY A 148 -16.30 5.84 4.86
C GLY A 148 -15.75 4.81 3.87
N MET A 149 -15.96 3.52 4.14
CA MET A 149 -15.55 2.43 3.26
C MET A 149 -16.35 2.42 1.95
N SER A 150 -17.66 2.63 2.02
CA SER A 150 -18.52 2.69 0.84
C SER A 150 -18.09 3.82 -0.10
N LEU A 151 -17.72 4.99 0.43
CA LEU A 151 -17.18 6.09 -0.36
C LEU A 151 -15.86 5.74 -1.06
N VAL A 152 -14.96 5.01 -0.38
CA VAL A 152 -13.71 4.54 -1.00
C VAL A 152 -14.01 3.57 -2.14
N ILE A 153 -14.89 2.58 -1.92
CA ILE A 153 -15.30 1.62 -2.96
C ILE A 153 -15.89 2.34 -4.16
N ILE A 154 -16.87 3.23 -3.95
CA ILE A 154 -17.54 3.97 -5.02
C ILE A 154 -16.53 4.84 -5.77
N GLY A 155 -15.64 5.53 -5.05
CA GLY A 155 -14.57 6.34 -5.66
C GLY A 155 -13.65 5.53 -6.56
N MET A 156 -13.23 4.34 -6.12
CA MET A 156 -12.41 3.42 -6.92
C MET A 156 -13.17 2.92 -8.18
N ILE A 157 -14.43 2.53 -8.03
CA ILE A 157 -15.27 2.06 -9.16
C ILE A 157 -15.43 3.18 -10.19
N LEU A 158 -15.77 4.39 -9.76
CA LEU A 158 -15.92 5.54 -10.65
C LEU A 158 -14.61 5.90 -11.35
N HIS A 159 -13.49 5.94 -10.62
CA HIS A 159 -12.18 6.20 -11.21
C HIS A 159 -11.82 5.12 -12.26
N SER A 160 -12.05 3.85 -11.95
CA SER A 160 -11.80 2.75 -12.89
C SER A 160 -12.69 2.85 -14.12
N TYR A 161 -13.97 3.18 -13.95
CA TYR A 161 -14.93 3.33 -15.05
C TYR A 161 -14.58 4.49 -15.97
N VAL A 162 -14.25 5.66 -15.42
CA VAL A 162 -13.83 6.84 -16.21
C VAL A 162 -12.55 6.54 -17.00
N ALA A 163 -11.56 5.90 -16.39
CA ALA A 163 -10.31 5.52 -17.07
C ALA A 163 -10.54 4.56 -18.25
N VAL A 164 -11.53 3.67 -18.16
CA VAL A 164 -11.88 2.73 -19.23
C VAL A 164 -12.76 3.38 -20.32
N VAL A 165 -13.73 4.20 -19.93
CA VAL A 165 -14.72 4.79 -20.87
C VAL A 165 -14.13 5.94 -21.68
N VAL A 166 -13.38 6.86 -21.06
CA VAL A 166 -12.77 8.00 -21.77
C VAL A 166 -11.83 7.52 -22.88
N LYS A 167 -11.09 6.44 -22.63
CA LYS A 167 -10.19 5.85 -23.63
C LYS A 167 -10.91 5.14 -24.78
N LYS A 168 -12.14 4.66 -24.54
CA LYS A 168 -12.98 4.06 -25.58
C LYS A 168 -13.51 5.14 -26.54
N GLU A 169 -13.83 6.33 -26.04
CA GLU A 169 -14.28 7.45 -26.88
C GLU A 169 -13.15 8.05 -27.72
N GLU A 170 -11.93 8.17 -27.19
CA GLU A 170 -10.75 8.61 -27.97
C GLU A 170 -10.40 7.64 -29.10
N LYS A 171 -10.57 6.32 -28.89
CA LYS A 171 -10.36 5.31 -29.94
C LYS A 171 -11.46 5.28 -31.01
N ILE A 172 -12.63 5.84 -30.73
CA ILE A 172 -13.75 5.91 -31.70
C ILE A 172 -13.66 7.19 -32.52
N THR A 173 -12.98 8.23 -32.01
CA THR A 173 -12.82 9.53 -32.67
C THR A 173 -11.48 9.73 -33.40
N ALA A 174 -10.52 8.82 -33.23
CA ALA A 174 -9.25 8.76 -33.97
C ALA A 174 -9.31 7.78 -35.15
#